data_AF-A0A966I8C9-F1
#
_entry.id   AF-A0A966I8C9-F1
#
_cell.length_a   1.000
_cell.length_b   1.000
_cell.length_c   1.000
_cell.angle_alpha   90.00
_cell.angle_beta   90.00
_cell.angle_gamma   90.00
#
_symmetry.space_group_name_H-M   'P 1'
#
loop_
_entity.id
_entity.type
_entity.pdbx_description
1 polymer ?
#
loop_
_entity_poly.entity_id
_entity_poly.type
_entity_poly.pdbx_seq_one_letter_code
_entity_poly.pdbx_strand_id
1 'polypeptide(L)'
;MVRPLINIFGSVFTIITLGTIGVAITIGAVFWIYGRDLPSHESLSQYKPPTISRIYSVEGQIIDEFARERRLFTPAGEIPDSVKNAFISAEDKNFYSHPGYDVRGIISAVVDAVRSG
;
A
#
# COMPACT_ATOMS: atom_id res chain seq x y z
N MET A 1 -21.20 -51.08 -9.68
CA MET A 1 -20.33 -50.49 -8.63
C MET A 1 -19.61 -49.21 -9.06
N VAL A 2 -19.42 -48.94 -10.36
CA VAL A 2 -18.67 -47.76 -10.88
C VAL A 2 -19.43 -46.41 -10.86
N ARG A 3 -20.77 -46.42 -10.97
CA ARG A 3 -21.60 -45.21 -10.95
C ARG A 3 -21.43 -44.30 -9.73
N PRO A 4 -21.47 -44.80 -8.48
CA PRO A 4 -21.25 -43.94 -7.30
C PRO A 4 -19.84 -43.36 -7.27
N LEU A 5 -18.84 -44.10 -7.77
CA LEU A 5 -17.47 -43.62 -7.86
C LEU A 5 -17.36 -42.41 -8.80
N ILE A 6 -17.91 -42.52 -10.02
CA ILE A 6 -17.91 -41.44 -11.01
C ILE A 6 -18.61 -40.18 -10.49
N ASN A 7 -19.73 -40.35 -9.78
CA ASN A 7 -20.46 -39.22 -9.20
C ASN A 7 -19.65 -38.51 -8.11
N ILE A 8 -18.95 -39.24 -7.25
CA ILE A 8 -18.06 -38.65 -6.22
C ILE A 8 -16.94 -37.84 -6.89
N PHE A 9 -16.27 -38.41 -7.89
CA PHE A 9 -15.23 -37.69 -8.64
C PHE A 9 -15.77 -36.44 -9.33
N GLY A 10 -16.95 -36.52 -9.95
CA GLY A 10 -17.61 -35.38 -10.58
C GLY A 10 -17.99 -34.27 -9.59
N SER A 11 -18.50 -34.64 -8.40
CA SER A 11 -18.82 -33.69 -7.34
C SER A 11 -17.58 -33.00 -6.78
N VAL A 12 -16.51 -33.74 -6.51
CA VAL A 12 -15.23 -33.18 -6.06
C VAL A 12 -14.65 -32.21 -7.09
N PHE A 13 -14.62 -32.61 -8.37
CA PHE A 13 -14.16 -31.74 -9.46
C PHE A 13 -14.99 -30.46 -9.57
N THR A 14 -16.32 -30.57 -9.46
CA THR A 14 -17.23 -29.43 -9.49
C THR A 14 -16.98 -28.47 -8.34
N ILE A 15 -16.80 -28.98 -7.11
CA ILE A 15 -16.53 -28.17 -5.92
C ILE A 15 -15.20 -27.42 -6.07
N ILE A 16 -14.14 -28.10 -6.50
CA ILE A 16 -12.83 -27.47 -6.70
C ILE A 16 -12.90 -26.38 -7.78
N THR A 17 -13.60 -26.66 -8.88
CA THR A 17 -13.75 -25.71 -9.99
C THR A 17 -14.52 -24.46 -9.54
N LEU A 18 -15.68 -24.63 -8.90
CA LEU A 18 -16.48 -23.52 -8.39
C LEU A 18 -15.75 -22.74 -7.28
N GLY A 19 -15.06 -23.44 -6.38
CA GLY A 19 -14.23 -22.82 -5.34
C GLY A 19 -13.12 -21.95 -5.93
N THR A 20 -12.42 -22.45 -6.96
CA THR A 20 -11.34 -21.72 -7.64
C THR A 20 -11.89 -20.49 -8.37
N ILE A 21 -13.02 -20.62 -9.06
CA ILE A 21 -13.70 -19.50 -9.73
C ILE A 21 -14.14 -18.46 -8.69
N GLY A 22 -14.72 -18.91 -7.56
CA GLY A 22 -15.11 -18.05 -6.45
C GLY A 22 -13.93 -17.23 -5.93
N VAL A 23 -12.81 -17.89 -5.63
CA VAL A 23 -11.58 -17.21 -5.18
C VAL A 23 -11.07 -16.21 -6.23
N ALA A 24 -11.04 -16.60 -7.50
CA ALA A 24 -10.60 -15.71 -8.58
C ALA A 24 -11.49 -14.46 -8.71
N ILE A 25 -12.82 -14.63 -8.61
CA ILE A 25 -13.78 -13.52 -8.62
C ILE A 25 -13.56 -12.62 -7.40
N THR A 26 -13.38 -13.19 -6.21
CA THR A 26 -13.13 -12.42 -4.99
C THR A 26 -11.84 -11.60 -5.11
N ILE A 27 -10.74 -12.20 -5.56
CA ILE A 27 -9.48 -11.50 -5.79
C ILE A 27 -9.68 -10.38 -6.81
N GLY A 28 -10.28 -10.68 -7.97
CA GLY A 28 -10.56 -9.69 -9.02
C GLY A 28 -11.42 -8.53 -8.52
N ALA A 29 -12.45 -8.82 -7.72
CA ALA A 29 -13.32 -7.81 -7.11
C ALA A 29 -12.55 -6.92 -6.12
N VAL A 30 -11.67 -7.49 -5.28
CA VAL A 30 -10.80 -6.72 -4.38
C VAL A 30 -9.90 -5.78 -5.20
N PHE A 31 -9.19 -6.28 -6.20
CA PHE A 31 -8.35 -5.43 -7.05
C PHE A 31 -9.14 -4.34 -7.78
N TRP A 32 -10.36 -4.63 -8.24
CA TRP A 32 -11.18 -3.63 -8.92
C TRP A 32 -11.72 -2.56 -7.96
N ILE A 33 -12.29 -2.95 -6.82
CA ILE A 33 -12.87 -2.03 -5.84
C ILE A 33 -11.80 -1.12 -5.25
N TYR A 34 -10.67 -1.70 -4.83
CA TYR A 34 -9.62 -0.98 -4.14
C TYR A 34 -8.61 -0.35 -5.09
N GLY A 35 -8.39 -0.91 -6.29
CA GLY A 35 -7.41 -0.42 -7.26
C GLY A 35 -7.87 0.74 -8.15
N ARG A 36 -9.19 0.90 -8.37
CA ARG A 36 -9.72 1.87 -9.33
C ARG A 36 -9.44 3.34 -9.00
N ASP A 37 -9.29 3.67 -7.72
CA ASP A 37 -9.08 5.03 -7.24
C ASP A 37 -7.59 5.31 -6.91
N LEU A 38 -6.69 4.34 -7.16
CA LEU A 38 -5.27 4.54 -6.89
C LEU A 38 -4.63 5.48 -7.92
N PRO A 39 -3.74 6.39 -7.49
CA PRO A 39 -2.96 7.20 -8.40
C PRO A 39 -2.04 6.31 -9.25
N SER A 40 -1.79 6.75 -10.49
CA SER A 40 -0.82 6.07 -11.35
C SER A 40 0.59 6.21 -10.78
N HIS A 41 1.47 5.28 -11.16
CA HIS A 41 2.88 5.35 -10.78
C HIS A 41 3.54 6.68 -11.22
N GLU A 42 3.19 7.17 -12.40
CA GLU A 42 3.69 8.45 -12.92
C GLU A 42 3.23 9.65 -12.07
N SER A 43 1.99 9.62 -11.56
CA SER A 43 1.49 10.64 -10.64
C SER A 43 2.28 10.65 -9.33
N LEU A 44 2.67 9.47 -8.83
CA LEU A 44 3.49 9.34 -7.62
C LEU A 44 4.93 9.83 -7.84
N SER A 45 5.53 9.55 -8.99
CA SER A 45 6.90 9.98 -9.29
C SER A 45 7.02 11.49 -9.51
N GLN A 46 5.93 12.14 -9.92
CA GLN A 46 5.85 13.59 -10.14
C GLN A 46 5.12 14.34 -9.02
N TYR A 47 4.92 13.70 -7.86
CA TYR A 47 4.20 14.31 -6.75
C TYR A 47 4.89 15.59 -6.26
N LYS A 48 4.19 16.72 -6.35
CA LYS A 48 4.64 18.03 -5.87
C LYS A 48 3.70 18.52 -4.77
N PRO A 49 4.09 18.40 -3.49
CA PRO A 49 3.25 18.86 -2.40
C PRO A 49 3.13 20.40 -2.45
N PRO A 50 2.01 20.96 -1.97
CA PRO A 50 1.90 22.40 -1.78
C PRO A 50 2.98 22.87 -0.79
N THR A 51 3.74 23.89 -1.18
CA THR A 51 4.81 24.51 -0.39
C THR A 51 4.48 25.95 -0.04
N ILE A 52 5.31 26.56 0.80
CA ILE A 52 5.19 27.95 1.23
C ILE A 52 5.48 28.90 0.05
N SER A 53 4.62 29.90 -0.14
CA SER A 53 4.89 31.07 -1.00
C SER A 53 5.49 32.18 -0.15
N ARG A 54 6.61 32.77 -0.58
CA ARG A 54 7.31 33.84 0.16
C ARG A 54 7.33 35.12 -0.66
N ILE A 55 7.05 36.26 -0.02
CA ILE A 55 7.18 37.60 -0.58
C ILE A 55 8.47 38.21 -0.04
N TYR A 56 9.32 38.73 -0.92
CA TYR A 56 10.58 39.37 -0.56
C TYR A 56 10.56 40.87 -0.90
N SER A 57 11.25 41.68 -0.09
CA SER A 57 11.54 43.08 -0.39
C SER A 57 12.60 43.19 -1.48
N VAL A 58 12.81 44.40 -2.03
CA VAL A 58 13.83 44.64 -3.05
C VAL A 58 15.25 44.41 -2.51
N GLU A 59 15.44 44.53 -1.20
CA GLU A 59 16.68 44.21 -0.46
C GLU A 59 16.81 42.71 -0.13
N GLY A 60 15.84 41.87 -0.53
CA GLY A 60 15.85 40.42 -0.32
C GLY A 60 15.36 39.96 1.06
N GLN A 61 14.75 40.84 1.86
CA GLN A 61 14.18 40.44 3.16
C GLN A 61 12.79 39.84 2.99
N ILE A 62 12.45 38.80 3.76
CA ILE A 62 11.11 38.22 3.74
C ILE A 62 10.12 39.23 4.34
N ILE A 63 9.12 39.62 3.56
CA ILE A 63 8.01 40.47 3.99
C ILE A 63 6.91 39.61 4.60
N ASP A 64 6.54 38.52 3.91
CA ASP A 64 5.45 37.65 4.35
C ASP A 64 5.54 36.24 3.73
N GLU A 65 4.84 35.28 4.34
CA GLU A 65 4.74 33.90 3.90
C GLU A 65 3.29 33.42 3.87
N PHE A 66 2.87 32.80 2.77
CA PHE A 66 1.51 32.26 2.60
C PHE A 66 1.57 30.75 2.38
N ALA A 67 0.89 30.00 3.24
CA ALA A 67 0.75 28.56 3.12
C ALA A 67 -0.52 28.07 3.81
N ARG A 68 -1.17 27.06 3.22
CA ARG A 68 -2.18 26.26 3.94
C ARG A 68 -1.52 25.31 4.95
N GLU A 69 -0.37 24.78 4.55
CA GLU A 69 0.43 23.84 5.32
C GLU A 69 1.89 24.26 5.24
N ARG A 70 2.56 24.32 6.39
CA ARG A 70 3.94 24.81 6.46
C ARG A 70 4.92 23.70 6.08
N ARG A 71 5.01 23.41 4.79
CA ARG A 71 5.87 22.37 4.21
C ARG A 71 7.09 22.97 3.54
N LEU A 72 8.27 22.45 3.90
CA LEU A 72 9.52 22.65 3.18
C LEU A 72 9.88 21.33 2.49
N PHE A 73 10.00 21.35 1.17
CA PHE A 73 10.44 20.17 0.44
C PHE A 73 11.94 19.96 0.66
N THR A 74 12.33 18.77 1.10
CA THR A 74 13.73 18.36 1.28
C THR A 74 13.94 17.04 0.54
N PRO A 75 14.86 16.99 -0.45
CA PRO A 75 15.23 15.74 -1.11
C PRO A 75 15.74 14.70 -0.09
N ALA A 76 15.40 13.43 -0.29
CA ALA A 76 15.76 12.36 0.65
C ALA A 76 17.28 12.23 0.91
N GLY A 77 18.11 12.63 -0.07
CA GLY A 77 19.58 12.65 0.04
C GLY A 77 20.13 13.76 0.95
N GLU A 78 19.36 14.82 1.21
CA GLU A 78 19.75 15.91 2.10
C GLU A 78 19.37 15.64 3.56
N ILE A 79 18.53 14.64 3.81
CA ILE A 79 18.12 14.25 5.16
C ILE A 79 19.29 13.52 5.83
N PRO A 80 19.70 13.89 7.05
CA PRO A 80 20.74 13.16 7.78
C PRO A 80 20.36 11.69 8.03
N ASP A 81 21.34 10.78 7.92
CA ASP A 81 21.12 9.34 8.13
C ASP A 81 20.60 9.03 9.53
N SER A 82 21.02 9.78 10.54
CA SER A 82 20.51 9.64 11.91
C SER A 82 19.00 9.91 12.00
N VAL A 83 18.51 10.93 11.28
CA VAL A 83 17.08 11.28 11.24
C VAL A 83 16.30 10.22 10.47
N LYS A 84 16.80 9.79 9.30
CA LYS A 84 16.21 8.69 8.52
C LYS A 84 16.07 7.43 9.37
N ASN A 85 17.14 7.00 10.02
CA ASN A 85 17.16 5.78 10.82
C ASN A 85 16.28 5.88 12.07
N ALA A 86 16.22 7.04 12.72
CA ALA A 86 15.33 7.25 13.86
C ALA A 86 13.85 7.09 13.46
N PHE A 87 13.45 7.68 12.34
CA PHE A 87 12.09 7.59 11.82
C PHE A 87 11.75 6.15 11.39
N ILE A 88 12.63 5.52 10.60
CA ILE A 88 12.44 4.15 10.10
C ILE A 88 12.38 3.16 11.28
N SER A 89 13.22 3.31 12.29
CA SER A 89 13.17 2.43 13.47
C SER A 89 11.84 2.50 14.23
N ALA A 90 11.16 3.65 14.20
CA ALA A 90 9.90 3.86 14.92
C ALA A 90 8.68 3.40 14.10
N GLU A 91 8.63 3.75 12.82
CA GLU A 91 7.48 3.48 11.95
C GLU A 91 7.56 2.12 11.25
N ASP A 92 8.70 1.82 10.64
CA ASP A 92 8.88 0.62 9.83
C ASP A 92 10.36 0.22 9.74
N LYS A 93 10.81 -0.60 10.70
CA LYS A 93 12.20 -1.05 10.79
C LYS A 93 12.68 -1.84 9.56
N ASN A 94 11.76 -2.36 8.74
CA ASN A 94 12.06 -3.19 7.58
C ASN A 94 11.92 -2.43 6.26
N PHE A 95 11.66 -1.12 6.30
CA PHE A 95 11.33 -0.29 5.14
C PHE A 95 12.22 -0.53 3.91
N TYR A 96 13.55 -0.56 4.08
CA TYR A 96 14.50 -0.77 2.98
C TYR A 96 14.66 -2.22 2.52
N SER A 97 14.17 -3.18 3.32
CA SER A 97 14.37 -4.61 3.08
C SER A 97 13.15 -5.30 2.47
N HIS A 98 11.96 -4.76 2.67
CA HIS A 98 10.72 -5.36 2.20
C HIS A 98 10.22 -4.71 0.90
N PRO A 99 9.47 -5.44 0.06
CA PRO A 99 8.94 -4.93 -1.20
C PRO A 99 7.73 -4.00 -1.07
N GLY A 100 7.44 -3.49 0.14
CA GLY A 100 6.26 -2.65 0.45
C GLY A 100 5.06 -3.44 0.99
N TYR A 101 5.23 -4.73 1.28
CA TYR A 101 4.23 -5.57 1.93
C TYR A 101 4.92 -6.61 2.83
N ASP A 102 4.27 -6.97 3.94
CA ASP A 102 4.74 -8.02 4.86
C ASP A 102 3.88 -9.27 4.74
N VAL A 103 4.39 -10.26 4.01
CA VAL A 103 3.71 -11.57 3.80
C VAL A 103 3.48 -12.29 5.13
N ARG A 104 4.43 -12.20 6.07
CA ARG A 104 4.29 -12.88 7.38
C ARG A 104 3.21 -12.21 8.20
N GLY A 105 3.20 -10.87 8.22
CA GLY A 105 2.15 -10.08 8.87
C GLY A 105 0.76 -10.39 8.30
N ILE A 106 0.63 -10.46 6.98
CA ILE A 106 -0.64 -10.83 6.31
C ILE A 106 -1.11 -12.23 6.73
N ILE A 107 -0.23 -13.23 6.70
CA ILE A 107 -0.58 -14.60 7.12
C ILE A 107 -0.99 -14.64 8.59
N SER A 108 -0.26 -13.94 9.47
CA SER A 108 -0.61 -13.85 10.90
C SER A 108 -1.99 -13.25 11.08
N ALA A 109 -2.29 -12.13 10.40
CA ALA A 109 -3.58 -11.48 10.49
C ALA A 109 -4.73 -12.39 10.00
N VAL A 110 -4.53 -13.17 8.94
CA VAL A 110 -5.52 -14.15 8.47
C VAL A 110 -5.75 -15.25 9.52
N VAL A 111 -4.69 -15.78 10.12
CA VAL A 111 -4.80 -16.81 11.16
C VAL A 111 -5.52 -16.26 12.38
N ASP A 112 -5.19 -15.04 12.81
CA ASP A 112 -5.84 -14.38 13.95
C ASP A 112 -7.31 -14.13 13.66
N ALA A 113 -7.65 -13.61 12.47
CA ALA A 113 -9.04 -13.39 12.07
C ALA A 113 -9.88 -14.68 12.09
N VAL A 114 -9.32 -15.82 11.66
CA VAL A 114 -10.00 -17.14 11.70
C VAL A 114 -10.16 -17.66 13.12
N ARG A 115 -9.23 -17.33 14.03
CA ARG A 115 -9.30 -17.75 15.44
C ARG A 115 -10.20 -16.85 16.29
N SER A 116 -10.31 -15.57 15.92
CA SER A 116 -11.12 -14.57 16.64
C SER A 116 -12.55 -14.45 16.13
N GLY A 117 -12.84 -14.98 14.93
CA GLY A 117 -14.18 -15.11 14.38
C GLY A 117 -14.84 -16.42 14.79
#